data_AF-A0A8H5UTU0-F1
#
_entry.id   AF-A0A8H5UTU0-F1
#
_cell.length_a   1.000
_cell.length_b   1.000
_cell.length_c   1.000
_cell.angle_alpha   90.00
_cell.angle_beta   90.00
_cell.angle_gamma   90.00
#
_symmetry.space_group_name_H-M   'P 1'
#
loop_
_entity.id
_entity.type
_entity.pdbx_description
1 polymer ?
#
loop_
_entity_poly.entity_id
_entity_poly.type
_entity_poly.pdbx_seq_one_letter_code
_entity_poly.pdbx_strand_id
1 'polypeptide(L)'
;MLPRGQVNGHICAVSDYMCDIDPFSPPENAGLKTVRIDGNHKRHTFDAQFLDDNHLILQIPKNLVFYRQKMKPPSEAPDVFTYYGICNVYYESRILGKHRREEQAERRRSASPA
;
A
#
# COMPACT_ATOMS: atom_id res chain seq x y z
N MET A 1 -10.33 7.72 0.17
CA MET A 1 -10.12 8.96 0.94
C MET A 1 -9.22 8.56 2.09
N LEU A 2 -7.98 9.05 2.12
CA LEU A 2 -7.11 8.85 3.26
C LEU A 2 -7.80 9.46 4.48
N PRO A 3 -7.80 8.76 5.63
CA PRO A 3 -8.48 9.25 6.82
C PRO A 3 -7.89 10.61 7.23
N ARG A 4 -8.76 11.59 7.51
CA ARG A 4 -8.35 12.83 8.17
C ARG A 4 -8.07 12.48 9.63
N GLY A 5 -6.82 12.14 9.93
CA GLY A 5 -6.42 11.69 11.26
C GLY A 5 -5.07 10.98 11.24
N GLN A 6 -4.64 10.54 12.41
CA GLN A 6 -3.42 9.77 12.55
C GLN A 6 -3.64 8.36 11.99
N VAL A 7 -2.70 7.92 11.16
CA VAL A 7 -2.68 6.58 10.57
C VAL A 7 -1.76 5.70 11.40
N ASN A 8 -2.29 4.55 11.81
CA ASN A 8 -1.56 3.46 12.47
C ASN A 8 -1.76 2.19 11.64
N GLY A 9 -0.78 1.29 11.66
CA GLY A 9 -0.90 0.03 10.93
C GLY A 9 0.34 -0.84 11.08
N HIS A 10 0.42 -1.86 10.24
CA HIS A 10 1.59 -2.72 10.13
C HIS A 10 1.84 -3.04 8.65
N ILE A 11 3.09 -3.37 8.35
CA ILE A 11 3.52 -3.82 7.04
C ILE A 11 3.85 -5.31 7.16
N CYS A 12 3.32 -6.11 6.24
CA CYS A 12 3.72 -7.50 6.05
C CYS A 12 4.49 -7.63 4.73
N ALA A 13 5.63 -8.31 4.76
CA ALA A 13 6.46 -8.56 3.59
C ALA A 13 6.96 -10.01 3.62
N VAL A 14 7.07 -10.63 2.44
CA VAL A 14 7.54 -12.02 2.29
C VAL A 14 6.75 -13.00 3.19
N SER A 15 5.43 -12.86 3.16
CA SER A 15 4.49 -13.70 3.92
C SER A 15 4.65 -13.67 5.45
N ASP A 16 5.33 -12.66 6.01
CA ASP A 16 5.44 -12.44 7.44
C ASP A 16 5.20 -10.97 7.81
N TYR A 17 4.92 -10.71 9.08
CA TYR A 17 4.94 -9.37 9.65
C TYR A 17 6.36 -8.80 9.51
N MET A 18 6.44 -7.53 9.11
CA MET A 18 7.71 -6.80 8.99
C MET A 18 7.86 -5.78 10.13
N CYS A 19 6.97 -4.78 10.19
CA CYS A 19 6.99 -3.73 11.21
C CYS A 19 5.62 -3.10 11.45
N ASP A 20 5.42 -2.55 12.65
CA ASP A 20 4.36 -1.60 12.93
C ASP A 20 4.77 -0.24 12.39
N ILE A 21 3.80 0.47 11.83
CA ILE A 21 3.94 1.84 11.38
C ILE A 21 3.69 2.74 12.59
N ASP A 22 4.64 3.62 12.88
CA ASP A 22 4.43 4.60 13.93
C ASP A 22 3.32 5.58 13.53
N PRO A 23 2.55 6.07 14.51
CA PRO A 23 1.46 6.97 14.24
C PRO A 23 1.89 8.24 13.47
N PHE A 24 1.38 8.44 12.25
CA PHE A 24 1.73 9.59 11.41
C PHE A 24 0.50 10.25 10.79
N SER A 25 0.63 11.53 10.42
CA SER A 25 -0.40 12.25 9.67
C SER A 25 -0.01 12.30 8.19
N PRO A 26 -0.84 11.77 7.28
CA PRO A 26 -0.61 11.94 5.85
C PRO A 26 -0.48 13.42 5.48
N PRO A 27 0.33 13.78 4.48
CA PRO A 27 0.46 15.16 4.05
C PRO A 27 -0.87 15.69 3.52
N GLU A 28 -1.15 16.97 3.78
CA GLU A 28 -2.40 17.64 3.35
C GLU A 28 -2.54 17.68 1.82
N ASN A 29 -1.40 17.77 1.12
CA ASN A 29 -1.35 17.76 -0.34
C ASN A 29 -0.49 16.59 -0.83
N ALA A 30 -1.10 15.72 -1.63
CA ALA A 30 -0.37 14.71 -2.38
C ALA A 30 0.53 15.35 -3.45
N GLY A 31 1.62 14.69 -3.83
CA GLY A 31 2.56 15.24 -4.81
C GLY A 31 3.86 14.46 -4.98
N LEU A 32 4.89 15.16 -5.49
CA LEU A 32 6.20 14.57 -5.80
C LEU A 32 7.10 14.39 -4.57
N LYS A 33 6.71 14.91 -3.40
CA LYS A 33 7.52 14.83 -2.20
C LYS A 33 7.33 13.49 -1.51
N THR A 34 8.45 12.85 -1.20
CA THR A 34 8.49 11.73 -0.27
C THR A 34 8.41 12.24 1.16
N VAL A 35 7.73 11.48 2.01
CA VAL A 35 7.71 11.66 3.46
C VAL A 35 8.34 10.43 4.11
N ARG A 36 9.17 10.69 5.12
CA ARG A 36 9.74 9.63 5.93
C ARG A 36 8.69 9.15 6.93
N ILE A 37 8.46 7.83 6.95
CA ILE A 37 7.61 7.16 7.92
C ILE A 37 8.50 6.36 8.86
N ASP A 38 8.25 6.54 10.15
CA ASP A 38 8.90 5.78 11.21
C ASP A 38 8.10 4.50 11.50
N GLY A 39 8.78 3.46 11.97
CA GLY A 39 8.16 2.21 12.39
C GLY A 39 8.87 1.57 13.57
N ASN A 40 8.15 0.74 14.30
CA ASN A 40 8.58 0.08 15.54
C ASN A 40 9.22 1.07 16.55
N HIS A 41 8.55 2.18 16.86
CA HIS A 41 9.04 3.24 17.74
C HIS A 41 10.37 3.86 17.26
N LYS A 42 10.40 4.34 16.02
CA LYS A 42 11.53 5.00 15.35
C LYS A 42 12.77 4.12 15.14
N ARG A 43 12.64 2.81 15.28
CA ARG A 43 13.74 1.85 15.04
C ARG A 43 13.96 1.60 13.55
N HIS A 44 12.93 1.75 12.75
CA HIS A 44 12.98 1.56 11.31
C HIS A 44 12.35 2.75 10.62
N THR A 45 12.85 3.04 9.42
CA THR A 45 12.32 4.14 8.63
C THR A 45 12.28 3.77 7.16
N PHE A 46 11.24 4.20 6.48
CA PHE A 46 11.01 3.98 5.06
C PHE A 46 10.28 5.18 4.48
N ASP A 47 10.33 5.35 3.17
CA ASP A 47 9.77 6.52 2.52
C ASP A 47 8.43 6.19 1.87
N ALA A 48 7.49 7.12 1.98
CA ALA A 48 6.22 7.05 1.28
C ALA A 48 6.01 8.31 0.43
N GLN A 49 5.50 8.13 -0.77
CA GLN A 49 5.03 9.22 -1.63
C GLN A 49 3.53 9.06 -1.81
N PHE A 50 2.76 10.05 -1.38
CA PHE A 50 1.32 10.07 -1.58
C PHE A 50 1.04 10.71 -2.93
N LEU A 51 0.47 9.92 -3.86
CA LEU A 51 0.15 10.36 -5.22
C LEU A 51 -1.20 11.09 -5.26
N ASP A 52 -2.15 10.61 -4.46
CA ASP A 52 -3.44 11.26 -4.18
C ASP A 52 -4.03 10.70 -2.86
N ASP A 53 -5.31 11.00 -2.58
CA ASP A 53 -6.08 10.53 -1.42
C ASP A 53 -6.33 9.00 -1.37
N ASN A 54 -5.87 8.23 -2.35
CA ASN A 54 -6.13 6.80 -2.49
C ASN A 54 -4.91 5.99 -2.94
N HIS A 55 -3.87 6.63 -3.45
CA HIS A 55 -2.71 5.96 -4.03
C HIS A 55 -1.42 6.42 -3.38
N LEU A 56 -0.52 5.48 -3.12
CA LEU A 56 0.80 5.77 -2.59
C LEU A 56 1.87 4.88 -3.21
N ILE A 57 3.11 5.37 -3.17
CA ILE A 57 4.33 4.60 -3.42
C ILE A 57 5.02 4.44 -2.07
N LEU A 58 5.47 3.24 -1.76
CA LEU A 58 6.20 2.91 -0.53
C LEU A 58 7.56 2.33 -0.92
N GLN A 59 8.62 2.92 -0.39
CA GLN A 59 10.01 2.53 -0.66
C GLN A 59 10.64 1.99 0.61
N ILE A 60 10.89 0.68 0.62
CA ILE A 60 11.34 -0.05 1.80
C ILE A 60 12.78 -0.55 1.59
N PRO A 61 13.72 -0.23 2.50
CA PRO A 61 15.08 -0.76 2.43
C PRO A 61 15.14 -2.29 2.49
N LYS A 62 16.05 -2.90 1.73
CA LYS A 62 16.27 -4.36 1.67
C LYS A 62 16.43 -5.00 3.04
N ASN A 63 17.27 -4.42 3.90
CA ASN A 63 17.50 -4.93 5.25
C ASN A 63 16.23 -4.96 6.10
N LEU A 64 15.25 -4.11 5.83
CA LEU A 64 13.96 -4.10 6.53
C LEU A 64 13.00 -5.15 5.97
N VAL A 65 12.92 -5.31 4.64
CA VAL A 65 12.09 -6.35 3.99
C VAL A 65 12.45 -7.76 4.48
N PHE A 66 13.74 -8.01 4.72
CA PHE A 66 14.24 -9.29 5.21
C PHE A 66 14.52 -9.30 6.72
N TYR A 67 14.17 -8.26 7.48
CA TYR A 67 14.56 -8.10 8.89
C TYR A 67 14.17 -9.28 9.79
N ARG A 68 12.96 -9.82 9.59
CA ARG A 68 12.45 -10.96 10.38
C ARG A 68 12.81 -12.33 9.82
N GLN A 69 13.36 -12.37 8.61
CA GLN A 69 13.78 -13.64 8.04
C GLN A 69 15.10 -14.04 8.67
N LYS A 70 15.20 -15.26 9.18
CA LYS A 70 16.47 -15.86 9.67
C LYS A 70 17.45 -16.15 8.52
N MET A 71 17.39 -15.39 7.44
CA MET A 71 18.14 -15.57 6.20
C MET A 71 18.75 -14.23 5.80
N LYS A 72 19.98 -14.28 5.27
CA LYS A 72 20.59 -13.10 4.65
C LYS A 72 19.81 -12.71 3.38
N PRO A 73 19.57 -11.42 3.11
CA PRO A 73 18.99 -11.00 1.84
C PRO A 73 19.77 -11.57 0.65
N PRO A 74 19.11 -12.02 -0.43
CA PRO A 74 19.81 -12.45 -1.64
C PRO A 74 20.74 -11.35 -2.16
N SER A 75 21.92 -11.71 -2.68
CA SER A 75 22.90 -10.74 -3.19
C SER A 75 22.36 -9.91 -4.35
N GLU A 76 21.48 -10.51 -5.16
CA GLU A 76 20.85 -9.88 -6.32
C GLU A 76 19.62 -9.03 -5.94
N ALA A 77 19.17 -9.04 -4.69
CA ALA A 77 18.02 -8.26 -4.28
C ALA A 77 18.33 -6.74 -4.33
N PRO A 78 17.38 -5.91 -4.81
CA PRO A 78 17.57 -4.47 -4.89
C PRO A 78 17.77 -3.88 -3.50
N ASP A 79 18.50 -2.78 -3.40
CA ASP A 79 18.72 -2.11 -2.11
C ASP A 79 17.44 -1.48 -1.55
N VAL A 80 16.49 -1.13 -2.44
CA VAL A 80 15.19 -0.59 -2.10
C VAL A 80 14.10 -1.32 -2.89
N PHE A 81 13.07 -1.77 -2.19
CA PHE A 81 11.86 -2.34 -2.78
C PHE A 81 10.79 -1.27 -2.89
N THR A 82 10.21 -1.13 -4.08
CA THR A 82 9.13 -0.17 -4.34
C THR A 82 7.80 -0.89 -4.44
N TYR A 83 6.85 -0.49 -3.61
CA TYR A 83 5.48 -1.00 -3.58
C TYR A 83 4.49 0.09 -3.95
N TYR A 84 3.41 -0.29 -4.61
CA TYR A 84 2.32 0.62 -4.96
C TYR A 84 1.08 0.23 -4.16
N GLY A 85 0.57 1.17 -3.38
CA GLY A 85 -0.57 0.97 -2.48
C GLY A 85 -1.83 1.64 -2.99
N ILE A 86 -2.98 0.98 -2.76
CA ILE A 86 -4.31 1.53 -3.01
C ILE A 86 -5.10 1.48 -1.70
N CYS A 87 -5.80 2.57 -1.37
CA CYS A 87 -6.69 2.64 -0.22
C CYS A 87 -7.82 1.59 -0.37
N ASN A 88 -7.93 0.69 0.61
CA ASN A 88 -8.87 -0.44 0.54
C ASN A 88 -10.33 0.01 0.38
N VAL A 89 -10.76 1.06 1.09
CA VAL A 89 -12.12 1.60 0.97
C VAL A 89 -12.41 2.09 -0.45
N TYR A 90 -11.43 2.72 -1.10
CA TYR A 90 -11.53 3.14 -2.48
C TYR A 90 -11.56 1.94 -3.44
N TYR A 91 -10.68 0.98 -3.24
CA TYR A 91 -10.61 -0.24 -4.04
C TYR A 91 -11.94 -1.02 -4.03
N GLU A 92 -12.49 -1.30 -2.84
CA GLU A 92 -13.76 -2.00 -2.66
C GLU A 92 -14.93 -1.26 -3.32
N SER A 93 -15.05 0.04 -3.03
CA SER A 93 -16.22 0.82 -3.47
C SER A 93 -16.21 1.16 -4.97
N ARG A 94 -15.04 1.45 -5.54
CA ARG A 94 -14.92 1.98 -6.91
C ARG A 94 -14.44 0.95 -7.92
N ILE A 95 -13.47 0.11 -7.55
CA ILE A 95 -12.87 -0.85 -8.48
C ILE A 95 -13.71 -2.13 -8.50
N LEU A 96 -13.84 -2.81 -7.36
CA LEU A 96 -14.64 -4.03 -7.28
C LEU A 96 -16.13 -3.78 -7.53
N GLY A 97 -16.66 -2.68 -6.99
CA GLY A 97 -18.04 -2.27 -7.25
C GLY A 97 -18.34 -2.04 -8.74
N LYS A 98 -17.39 -1.48 -9.50
CA LYS A 98 -17.55 -1.26 -10.95
C LYS A 98 -17.48 -2.58 -11.72
N HIS A 99 -16.49 -3.43 -11.44
CA HIS A 99 -16.37 -4.75 -12.06
C HIS A 99 -17.64 -5.58 -11.88
N ARG A 100 -18.20 -5.61 -10.66
CA ARG A 100 -19.46 -6.34 -10.40
C ARG A 100 -20.64 -5.81 -11.23
N ARG A 101 -20.73 -4.49 -11.44
CA ARG A 101 -21.80 -3.89 -12.27
C ARG A 101 -21.61 -4.20 -13.75
N GLU A 102 -20.36 -4.16 -14.24
CA GLU A 102 -20.03 -4.48 -15.62
C GLU A 102 -20.31 -5.95 -15.93
N GLU A 103 -19.90 -6.86 -15.05
CA GLU A 103 -20.23 -8.29 -15.17
C GLU A 103 -21.74 -8.55 -15.16
N GLN A 104 -22.49 -7.85 -14.31
CA GLN A 104 -23.95 -7.96 -14.30
C GLN A 104 -24.59 -7.41 -15.59
N ALA A 105 -24.09 -6.28 -16.11
CA ALA A 105 -24.55 -5.71 -17.36
C ALA A 105 -24.26 -6.64 -18.55
N GLU A 106 -23.08 -7.26 -18.57
CA GLU A 106 -22.70 -8.24 -19.58
C GLU A 106 -23.62 -9.47 -19.55
N ARG A 107 -23.83 -10.05 -18.35
CA ARG A 107 -24.76 -11.18 -18.19
C ARG A 107 -26.18 -10.86 -18.67
N ARG A 108 -26.67 -9.64 -18.41
CA ARG A 108 -28.00 -9.21 -18.88
C ARG A 108 -28.06 -9.05 -20.40
N ARG A 109 -27.00 -8.52 -21.03
CA ARG A 109 -26.89 -8.42 -22.48
C ARG A 109 -26.87 -9.79 -23.13
N SER A 110 -26.07 -10.72 -22.62
CA SER A 110 -25.96 -12.08 -23.15
C SER A 110 -27.19 -12.97 -22.90
N ALA A 111 -28.04 -12.60 -21.93
CA ALA A 111 -29.27 -13.32 -21.61
C ALA A 111 -30.51 -12.81 -22.35
N SER A 112 -30.39 -11.73 -23.15
CA SER A 112 -31.51 -11.24 -23.96
C SER A 112 -31.51 -11.97 -25.31
N PRO A 113 -32.59 -12.68 -25.69
CA PRO A 113 -32.71 -13.26 -27.02
C PRO A 113 -32.85 -12.15 -28.08
N ALA A 114 -32.33 -12.41 -29.29
CA ALA A 114 -32.57 -11.58 -30.47
C ALA A 114 -34.03 -11.65 -30.93
#